data_AF-A0AAV7TLS4-F1
#
_entry.id   AF-A0AAV7TLS4-F1
#
_cell.length_a   1.000
_cell.length_b   1.000
_cell.length_c   1.000
_cell.angle_alpha   90.00
_cell.angle_beta   90.00
_cell.angle_gamma   90.00
#
_symmetry.space_group_name_H-M   'P 1'
#
loop_
_entity.id
_entity.type
_entity.pdbx_description
1 polymer ?
#
loop_
_entity_poly.entity_id
_entity_poly.type
_entity_poly.pdbx_seq_one_letter_code
_entity_poly.pdbx_strand_id
1 'polypeptide(L)'
;MTGARLTRYETIILGSPNVQLKRCTTLNPATLLPSENAEIENAEDVEHDCLQVTEFCTKPRPDIKDTKLDENDQIVFVDGSCLRDALGILKAGYAVCTVTGVLEASWLEGVYSAQVAELVALTRACQLSTLMKVTIYTDSQYGF
;
A
#
# COMPACT_ATOMS: atom_id res chain seq x y z
N MET A 1 -8.54 -10.30 8.28
CA MET A 1 -9.00 -11.55 8.94
C MET A 1 -9.94 -11.14 10.08
N THR A 2 -11.14 -11.70 10.19
CA THR A 2 -12.11 -11.29 11.22
C THR A 2 -11.83 -11.99 12.55
N GLY A 3 -12.14 -11.36 13.69
CA GLY A 3 -11.87 -11.93 15.02
C GLY A 3 -12.50 -13.32 15.22
N ALA A 4 -13.72 -13.52 14.74
CA ALA A 4 -14.39 -14.83 14.77
C ALA A 4 -13.64 -15.93 14.00
N ARG A 5 -12.95 -15.58 12.90
CA ARG A 5 -12.11 -16.53 12.15
C ARG A 5 -10.84 -16.88 12.92
N LEU A 6 -10.20 -15.88 13.55
CA LEU A 6 -8.99 -16.09 14.33
C LEU A 6 -9.25 -17.03 15.52
N THR A 7 -10.29 -16.77 16.31
CA THR A 7 -10.64 -17.61 17.48
C THR A 7 -10.90 -19.06 17.08
N ARG A 8 -11.52 -19.30 15.92
CA ARG A 8 -11.74 -20.65 15.41
C ARG A 8 -10.42 -21.35 15.08
N TYR A 9 -9.48 -20.66 14.44
CA TYR A 9 -8.15 -21.23 14.14
C TYR A 9 -7.34 -21.46 15.41
N GLU A 10 -7.33 -20.52 16.35
CA GLU A 10 -6.64 -20.66 17.64
C GLU A 10 -7.16 -21.87 18.42
N THR A 11 -8.48 -22.03 18.50
CA THR A 11 -9.09 -23.16 19.22
C THR A 11 -8.69 -24.51 18.59
N ILE A 12 -8.68 -24.60 17.26
CA ILE A 12 -8.35 -25.85 16.56
C ILE A 12 -6.85 -26.13 16.62
N ILE A 13 -6.00 -25.13 16.37
CA ILE A 13 -4.56 -25.31 16.20
C ILE A 13 -3.84 -25.34 17.54
N LEU A 14 -4.17 -24.43 18.47
CA LEU A 14 -3.50 -24.32 19.77
C LEU A 14 -4.19 -25.16 20.85
N GLY A 15 -5.49 -25.46 20.70
CA GLY A 15 -6.25 -26.28 21.66
C GLY A 15 -6.09 -27.79 21.48
N SER A 16 -5.48 -28.25 20.38
CA SER A 16 -5.31 -29.67 20.10
C SER A 16 -3.99 -30.20 20.65
N PRO A 17 -3.99 -31.15 21.61
CA PRO A 17 -2.74 -31.68 22.21
C PRO A 17 -1.89 -32.49 21.23
N ASN A 18 -2.47 -32.89 20.09
CA ASN A 18 -1.81 -33.69 19.06
C ASN A 18 -1.22 -32.85 17.92
N VAL A 19 -1.32 -31.52 18.00
CA VAL A 19 -0.78 -30.61 16.98
C VAL A 19 0.48 -29.97 17.52
N GLN A 20 1.60 -30.20 16.85
CA GLN A 20 2.86 -29.51 17.14
C GLN A 20 3.17 -28.56 15.99
N LEU A 21 3.30 -27.27 16.31
CA LEU A 21 3.74 -26.27 15.36
C LEU A 21 5.26 -26.20 15.38
N LYS A 22 5.85 -26.35 14.20
CA LYS A 22 7.27 -26.15 13.99
C LYS A 22 7.47 -25.11 12.90
N ARG A 23 8.37 -24.16 13.13
CA ARG A 23 8.70 -23.14 12.12
C ARG A 23 9.46 -23.81 10.96
N CYS A 24 9.04 -23.53 9.75
CA CYS A 24 9.73 -23.89 8.52
C CYS A 24 9.95 -22.60 7.73
N THR A 25 11.21 -22.26 7.47
CA THR A 25 11.59 -21.00 6.80
C THR A 25 11.67 -21.15 5.29
N THR A 26 11.98 -22.35 4.78
CA THR A 26 12.10 -22.62 3.34
C THR A 26 11.46 -23.95 2.95
N LEU A 27 10.65 -23.92 1.89
CA LEU A 27 10.05 -25.10 1.27
C LEU A 27 10.52 -25.20 -0.17
N ASN A 28 10.81 -26.43 -0.63
CA ASN A 28 11.04 -26.68 -2.04
C ASN A 28 9.69 -26.55 -2.80
N PRO A 29 9.57 -25.68 -3.82
CA PRO A 29 8.31 -25.48 -4.53
C PRO A 29 7.80 -26.72 -5.28
N ALA A 30 8.70 -27.62 -5.70
CA ALA A 30 8.35 -28.82 -6.46
C ALA A 30 7.89 -29.97 -5.55
N THR A 31 8.52 -30.15 -4.39
CA THR A 31 8.22 -31.28 -3.48
C THR A 31 7.38 -30.90 -2.27
N LEU A 32 7.27 -29.59 -1.96
CA LEU A 32 6.68 -29.05 -0.74
C LEU A 32 7.29 -29.60 0.56
N LEU A 33 8.50 -30.17 0.47
CA LEU A 33 9.28 -30.60 1.62
C LEU A 33 10.19 -29.46 2.09
N PRO A 34 10.57 -29.43 3.37
CA PRO A 34 11.65 -28.57 3.85
C PRO A 34 12.90 -28.78 2.99
N SER A 35 13.57 -27.70 2.59
CA SER A 35 14.82 -27.83 1.83
C SER A 35 15.90 -28.51 2.70
N GLU A 36 16.92 -29.13 2.09
CA GLU A 36 17.99 -29.77 2.87
C GLU A 36 18.79 -28.75 3.71
N ASN A 37 18.79 -27.48 3.27
CA ASN A 37 19.33 -26.33 4.01
C ASN A 37 18.30 -25.74 5.00
N ALA A 38 17.06 -26.21 4.98
CA ALA A 38 16.09 -26.02 6.06
C ALA A 38 16.38 -27.03 7.17
N GLU A 39 17.66 -27.19 7.51
CA GLU A 39 18.00 -27.69 8.82
C GLU A 39 17.15 -26.92 9.81
N ILE A 40 16.75 -27.66 10.83
CA ILE A 40 16.05 -27.15 11.99
C ILE A 40 17.08 -26.31 12.74
N GLU A 41 17.63 -25.29 12.09
CA GLU A 41 18.38 -24.24 12.70
C GLU A 41 17.40 -23.64 13.69
N ASN A 42 17.83 -23.59 14.95
CA ASN A 42 17.07 -22.98 16.01
C ASN A 42 16.51 -21.67 15.47
N ALA A 43 15.23 -21.39 15.72
CA ALA A 43 14.56 -20.18 15.24
C ALA A 43 15.23 -18.86 15.70
N GLU A 44 16.33 -18.97 16.42
CA GLU A 44 17.25 -17.95 16.92
C GLU A 44 18.30 -17.51 15.88
N ASP A 45 18.61 -18.31 14.84
CA ASP A 45 19.66 -18.00 13.84
C ASP A 45 19.15 -17.25 12.59
N VAL A 46 17.82 -17.05 12.46
CA VAL A 46 17.29 -16.15 11.44
C VAL A 46 17.40 -14.72 11.96
N GLU A 47 18.30 -13.94 11.37
CA GLU A 47 18.43 -12.51 11.68
C GLU A 47 17.07 -11.83 11.57
N HIS A 48 16.54 -11.41 12.72
CA HIS A 48 15.24 -10.78 12.79
C HIS A 48 15.36 -9.33 12.34
N ASP A 49 14.92 -9.06 11.10
CA ASP A 49 14.76 -7.68 10.63
C ASP A 49 13.43 -7.09 11.13
N CYS A 50 13.50 -6.39 12.26
CA CYS A 50 12.35 -5.67 12.82
C CYS A 50 11.76 -4.67 11.82
N LEU A 51 12.57 -4.05 10.94
CA LEU A 51 12.10 -3.07 9.96
C LEU A 51 11.25 -3.76 8.91
N GLN A 52 11.75 -4.87 8.34
CA GLN A 52 11.00 -5.64 7.33
C GLN A 52 9.67 -6.18 7.90
N VAL A 53 9.68 -6.71 9.13
CA VAL A 53 8.46 -7.21 9.77
C VAL A 53 7.49 -6.08 10.06
N THR A 54 7.97 -4.94 10.53
CA THR A 54 7.14 -3.76 10.78
C THR A 54 6.51 -3.28 9.48
N GLU A 55 7.31 -3.10 8.42
CA GLU A 55 6.84 -2.67 7.11
C GLU A 55 5.79 -3.64 6.54
N PHE A 56 6.00 -4.95 6.67
CA PHE A 56 5.02 -5.95 6.25
C PHE A 56 3.72 -5.88 7.06
N CYS A 57 3.81 -5.71 8.39
CA CYS A 57 2.65 -5.70 9.28
C CYS A 57 1.87 -4.38 9.26
N THR A 58 2.53 -3.26 8.99
CA THR A 58 1.93 -1.91 9.01
C THR A 58 1.52 -1.41 7.63
N LYS A 59 1.87 -2.12 6.56
CA LYS A 59 1.42 -1.81 5.19
C LYS A 59 -0.11 -1.73 5.13
N PRO A 60 -0.69 -0.56 4.81
CA PRO A 60 -2.14 -0.42 4.69
C PRO A 60 -2.71 -1.30 3.59
N ARG A 61 -1.92 -1.56 2.54
CA ARG A 61 -2.28 -2.43 1.42
C ARG A 61 -1.05 -3.17 0.88
N PRO A 62 -1.12 -4.50 0.69
CA PRO A 62 0.03 -5.31 0.25
C PRO A 62 0.39 -5.16 -1.24
N ASP A 63 -0.52 -4.66 -2.05
CA ASP A 63 -0.38 -4.42 -3.50
C ASP A 63 0.21 -3.05 -3.83
N ILE A 64 0.36 -2.15 -2.86
CA ILE A 64 0.96 -0.83 -3.04
C ILE A 64 2.48 -0.92 -2.82
N LYS A 65 3.23 -0.24 -3.70
CA LYS A 65 4.68 -0.07 -3.60
C LYS A 65 5.01 1.42 -3.69
N ASP A 66 6.05 1.82 -2.97
CA ASP A 66 6.66 3.16 -3.03
C ASP A 66 7.65 3.32 -4.19
N THR A 67 7.94 2.21 -4.89
CA THR A 67 8.77 2.15 -6.09
C THR A 67 7.90 2.06 -7.33
N LYS A 68 8.38 2.67 -8.43
CA LYS A 68 7.72 2.58 -9.73
C LYS A 68 7.53 1.11 -10.13
N LEU A 69 6.42 0.80 -10.80
CA LEU A 69 6.23 -0.53 -11.37
C LEU A 69 7.12 -0.68 -12.63
N ASP A 70 7.62 -1.89 -12.88
CA ASP A 70 8.38 -2.20 -14.11
C ASP A 70 7.48 -2.16 -15.35
N GLU A 71 6.27 -2.68 -15.22
CA GLU A 71 5.22 -2.65 -16.24
C GLU A 71 4.06 -1.77 -15.75
N ASN A 72 3.85 -0.63 -16.41
CA ASN A 72 2.72 0.25 -16.17
C ASN A 72 1.81 0.26 -17.40
N ASP A 73 0.52 0.09 -17.17
CA ASP A 73 -0.50 0.44 -18.15
C ASP A 73 -0.58 1.96 -18.31
N GLN A 74 -0.31 2.70 -17.21
CA GLN A 74 -0.38 4.14 -17.19
C GLN A 74 0.57 4.78 -16.17
N ILE A 75 1.06 5.98 -16.49
CA ILE A 75 1.76 6.86 -15.55
C ILE A 75 0.95 8.15 -15.43
N VAL A 76 0.65 8.53 -14.19
CA VAL A 76 -0.10 9.75 -13.88
C VAL A 76 0.63 10.60 -12.85
N PHE A 77 0.41 11.89 -12.94
CA PHE A 77 0.95 12.92 -12.06
C PHE A 77 -0.24 13.63 -11.42
N VAL A 78 -0.15 13.91 -10.13
CA VAL A 78 -1.20 14.59 -9.39
C VAL A 78 -0.63 15.80 -8.68
N ASP A 79 -1.46 16.83 -8.55
CA ASP A 79 -1.18 18.04 -7.79
C ASP A 79 -2.48 18.58 -7.21
N GLY A 80 -2.39 19.13 -6.00
CA GLY A 80 -3.47 19.73 -5.24
C GLY A 80 -3.07 21.09 -4.71
N SER A 81 -3.62 22.16 -5.29
CA SER A 81 -3.27 23.53 -4.91
C SER A 81 -4.38 24.21 -4.11
N CYS A 82 -3.98 25.18 -3.27
CA CYS A 82 -4.90 26.08 -2.59
C CYS A 82 -4.32 27.49 -2.56
N LEU A 83 -5.05 28.47 -3.12
CA LEU A 83 -4.63 29.87 -3.22
C LEU A 83 -5.77 30.81 -2.84
N ARG A 84 -5.43 32.05 -2.46
CA ARG A 84 -6.44 33.11 -2.27
C ARG A 84 -6.78 33.73 -3.62
N ASP A 85 -8.07 33.90 -3.88
CA ASP A 85 -8.55 34.67 -5.02
C ASP A 85 -8.39 36.19 -4.80
N ALA A 86 -8.81 36.99 -5.78
CA ALA A 86 -8.74 38.46 -5.72
C ALA A 86 -9.59 39.07 -4.59
N LEU A 87 -10.56 38.32 -4.04
CA LEU A 87 -11.40 38.73 -2.91
C LEU A 87 -10.84 38.23 -1.57
N GLY A 88 -9.68 37.56 -1.58
CA GLY A 88 -9.03 37.01 -0.41
C GLY A 88 -9.61 35.67 0.07
N ILE A 89 -10.54 35.07 -0.68
CA ILE A 89 -11.18 33.80 -0.34
C ILE A 89 -10.26 32.66 -0.79
N LEU A 90 -10.04 31.66 0.08
CA LEU A 90 -9.29 30.47 -0.29
C LEU A 90 -10.07 29.63 -1.30
N LYS A 91 -9.40 29.27 -2.39
CA LYS A 91 -9.88 28.39 -3.45
C LYS A 91 -8.89 27.25 -3.59
N ALA A 92 -9.38 26.03 -3.49
CA ALA A 92 -8.60 24.83 -3.72
C ALA A 92 -9.03 24.15 -5.02
N GLY A 93 -8.09 23.47 -5.67
CA GLY A 93 -8.33 22.68 -6.86
C GLY A 93 -7.32 21.55 -6.97
N TYR A 94 -7.62 20.59 -7.81
CA TYR A 94 -6.73 19.47 -8.10
C TYR A 94 -6.61 19.24 -9.60
N ALA A 95 -5.54 18.55 -9.98
CA ALA A 95 -5.37 18.03 -11.32
C ALA A 95 -4.77 16.62 -11.27
N VAL A 96 -5.20 15.79 -12.23
CA VAL A 96 -4.61 14.50 -12.57
C VAL A 96 -4.21 14.56 -14.04
N CYS A 97 -2.93 14.36 -14.30
CA CYS A 97 -2.33 14.53 -15.62
C CYS A 97 -1.56 13.28 -16.03
N THR A 98 -1.43 13.08 -17.34
CA THR A 98 -0.39 12.25 -17.93
C THR A 98 0.72 13.14 -18.48
N VAL A 99 1.80 12.53 -18.97
CA VAL A 99 2.83 13.26 -19.72
C VAL A 99 2.28 14.00 -20.95
N THR A 100 1.13 13.56 -21.49
CA THR A 100 0.56 14.11 -22.73
C THR A 100 -0.57 15.11 -22.53
N GLY A 101 -1.12 15.22 -21.31
CA GLY A 101 -2.24 16.11 -21.06
C GLY A 101 -3.00 15.82 -19.76
N VAL A 102 -4.03 16.63 -19.52
CA VAL A 102 -4.88 16.56 -18.32
C VAL A 102 -5.93 15.47 -18.50
N LEU A 103 -6.01 14.53 -17.56
CA LEU A 103 -7.10 13.54 -17.50
C LEU A 103 -8.31 14.15 -16.80
N GLU A 104 -8.08 14.84 -15.69
CA GLU A 104 -9.13 15.48 -14.91
C GLU A 104 -8.55 16.67 -14.14
N ALA A 105 -9.29 17.77 -14.06
CA ALA A 105 -8.98 18.87 -13.17
C ALA A 105 -10.27 19.57 -12.75
N SER A 106 -10.37 19.95 -11.48
CA SER A 106 -11.56 20.63 -10.96
C SER A 106 -11.26 21.48 -9.73
N TRP A 107 -12.12 22.48 -9.52
CA TRP A 107 -12.22 23.19 -8.25
C TRP A 107 -12.84 22.31 -7.18
N LEU A 108 -12.45 22.56 -5.93
CA LEU A 108 -12.96 21.88 -4.74
C LEU A 108 -13.78 22.86 -3.90
N GLU A 109 -15.09 22.66 -3.86
CA GLU A 109 -15.98 23.45 -3.01
C GLU A 109 -15.83 23.04 -1.54
N GLY A 110 -15.77 24.04 -0.65
CA GLY A 110 -15.64 23.80 0.79
C GLY A 110 -14.26 23.30 1.24
N VAL A 111 -13.27 23.22 0.35
CA VAL A 111 -11.89 22.84 0.67
C VAL A 111 -11.01 24.09 0.68
N TYR A 112 -10.26 24.25 1.78
CA TYR A 112 -9.39 25.41 2.00
C TYR A 112 -7.95 25.02 2.37
N SER A 113 -7.55 23.78 2.10
CA SER A 113 -6.22 23.24 2.39
C SER A 113 -5.62 22.58 1.16
N ALA A 114 -4.36 22.91 0.85
CA ALA A 114 -3.60 22.27 -0.22
C ALA A 114 -3.42 20.78 0.07
N GLN A 115 -3.11 20.40 1.32
CA GLN A 115 -2.97 18.99 1.73
C GLN A 115 -4.23 18.16 1.46
N VAL A 116 -5.41 18.73 1.67
CA VAL A 116 -6.67 18.04 1.35
C VAL A 116 -6.86 17.95 -0.17
N ALA A 117 -6.50 19.00 -0.91
CA ALA A 117 -6.55 18.97 -2.37
C ALA A 117 -5.62 17.88 -2.95
N GLU A 118 -4.43 17.69 -2.39
CA GLU A 118 -3.49 16.63 -2.76
C GLU A 118 -4.09 15.23 -2.55
N LEU A 119 -4.69 14.99 -1.38
CA LEU A 119 -5.36 13.71 -1.11
C LEU A 119 -6.54 13.47 -2.05
N VAL A 120 -7.28 14.52 -2.42
CA VAL A 120 -8.35 14.40 -3.41
C VAL A 120 -7.76 14.07 -4.78
N ALA A 121 -6.68 14.73 -5.21
CA ALA A 121 -5.99 14.44 -6.46
C ALA A 121 -5.54 12.98 -6.55
N LEU A 122 -4.89 12.48 -5.49
CA LEU A 122 -4.46 11.08 -5.36
C LEU A 122 -5.65 10.10 -5.40
N THR A 123 -6.73 10.42 -4.69
CA THR A 123 -7.94 9.59 -4.67
C THR A 123 -8.57 9.51 -6.06
N ARG A 124 -8.63 10.64 -6.78
CA ARG A 124 -9.14 10.69 -8.15
C ARG A 124 -8.26 9.94 -9.13
N ALA A 125 -6.93 10.04 -9.02
CA ALA A 125 -6.01 9.26 -9.83
C ALA A 125 -6.20 7.75 -9.63
N CYS A 126 -6.39 7.29 -8.39
CA CYS A 126 -6.70 5.89 -8.10
C CYS A 126 -8.02 5.45 -8.76
N GLN A 127 -9.06 6.30 -8.69
CA GLN A 127 -10.38 5.99 -9.25
C GLN A 127 -10.36 5.95 -10.79
N LEU A 128 -9.68 6.90 -11.43
CA LEU A 128 -9.52 6.94 -12.88
C LEU A 128 -8.70 5.76 -13.42
N SER A 129 -7.78 5.24 -12.61
CA SER A 129 -6.90 4.11 -12.96
C SER A 129 -7.44 2.76 -12.47
N THR A 130 -8.75 2.65 -12.26
CA THR A 130 -9.37 1.42 -11.77
C THR A 130 -9.07 0.25 -12.71
N LEU A 131 -8.60 -0.87 -12.14
CA LEU A 131 -8.18 -2.09 -12.85
C LEU A 131 -6.91 -1.95 -13.72
N MET A 132 -6.13 -0.88 -13.57
CA MET A 132 -4.87 -0.67 -14.29
C MET A 132 -3.67 -0.80 -13.36
N LYS A 133 -2.53 -1.25 -13.89
CA LYS A 133 -1.22 -1.08 -13.25
C LYS A 133 -0.77 0.37 -13.46
N VAL A 134 -0.90 1.19 -12.43
CA VAL A 134 -0.56 2.62 -12.49
C VAL A 134 0.59 2.97 -11.55
N THR A 135 1.51 3.80 -12.03
CA THR A 135 2.42 4.56 -11.18
C THR A 135 1.90 6.00 -11.06
N ILE A 136 1.63 6.43 -9.84
CA ILE A 136 1.13 7.77 -9.52
C ILE A 136 2.27 8.57 -8.89
N TYR A 137 2.63 9.70 -9.51
CA TYR A 137 3.59 10.65 -8.96
C TYR A 137 2.86 11.80 -8.28
N THR A 138 3.26 12.11 -7.05
CA THR A 138 2.87 13.31 -6.31
C THR A 138 4.14 14.04 -5.87
N ASP A 139 4.11 15.37 -5.86
CA ASP A 139 5.17 16.22 -5.32
C ASP A 139 4.95 16.55 -3.83
N SER A 140 3.82 16.14 -3.27
CA SER A 140 3.46 16.36 -1.86
C SER A 140 3.87 15.19 -0.98
N GLN A 141 4.77 15.46 -0.03
CA GLN A 141 5.12 14.51 1.04
C GLN A 141 3.92 14.13 1.94
N TYR A 142 2.85 14.93 1.93
CA TYR A 142 1.65 14.60 2.70
C TYR A 142 0.84 13.47 2.03
N GLY A 143 0.97 13.32 0.72
CA GLY A 143 0.29 12.29 -0.06
C GLY A 143 1.06 10.96 -0.18
N PHE A 144 2.35 10.96 0.18
CA PHE A 144 3.23 9.79 0.18
C PHE A 144 3.22 9.10 1.55
#